data_AF-A0A533ZWL0-F1
#
_entry.id   AF-A0A533ZWL0-F1
#
_cell.length_a   1.000
_cell.length_b   1.000
_cell.length_c   1.000
_cell.angle_alpha   90.00
_cell.angle_beta   90.00
_cell.angle_gamma   90.00
#
_symmetry.space_group_name_H-M   'P 1'
#
loop_
_entity.id
_entity.type
_entity.pdbx_description
1 polymer ?
#
loop_
_entity_poly.entity_id
_entity_poly.type
_entity_poly.pdbx_seq_one_letter_code
_entity_poly.pdbx_strand_id
1 'polypeptide(L)'
;MQLVIEYDRENLELRKLSTFLIDRAKLSLISPTISVNIFISEIFVIQAITTYPAYCDMYPLRDAGPFETTVRGFRVYVNTALGYARGMHMKRFDLDFSLRAIKIYLENFMGGGKIGQLMSKVR
;
A
#
# COMPACT_ATOMS: atom_id res chain seq x y z
N MET A 1 22.40 -4.25 13.75
CA MET A 1 21.05 -4.35 14.33
C MET A 1 20.06 -4.38 13.19
N GLN A 2 19.32 -5.48 12.99
CA GLN A 2 18.41 -5.64 11.86
C GLN A 2 17.06 -6.13 12.40
N LEU A 3 16.06 -5.24 12.34
CA LEU A 3 14.67 -5.60 12.62
C LEU A 3 14.16 -6.37 11.41
N VAL A 4 13.72 -7.62 11.61
CA VAL A 4 13.07 -8.41 10.54
C VAL A 4 11.57 -8.29 10.75
N ILE A 5 10.91 -7.51 9.89
CA ILE A 5 9.45 -7.42 9.84
C ILE A 5 8.99 -8.44 8.81
N GLU A 6 8.28 -9.46 9.28
CA GLU A 6 7.64 -10.45 8.40
C GLU A 6 6.18 -10.06 8.23
N TYR A 7 5.81 -9.75 6.98
CA TYR A 7 4.44 -9.38 6.64
C TYR A 7 3.65 -10.64 6.31
N ASP A 8 2.57 -10.88 7.04
CA ASP A 8 1.59 -11.87 6.63
C ASP A 8 0.89 -11.36 5.36
N ARG A 9 1.04 -12.11 4.26
CA ARG A 9 0.43 -11.78 2.96
C ARG A 9 -1.03 -12.21 2.89
N GLU A 10 -1.49 -13.07 3.80
CA GLU A 10 -2.84 -13.66 3.75
C GLU A 10 -3.91 -12.70 4.28
N ASN A 11 -3.52 -11.71 5.10
CA ASN A 11 -4.44 -10.82 5.82
C ASN A 11 -4.27 -9.33 5.44
N LEU A 12 -4.10 -9.04 4.14
CA LEU A 12 -4.09 -7.66 3.62
C LEU A 12 -5.47 -7.26 3.10
N GLU A 13 -6.11 -6.29 3.74
CA GLU A 13 -7.36 -5.70 3.26
C GLU A 13 -7.14 -4.29 2.72
N LEU A 14 -7.59 -4.03 1.49
CA LEU A 14 -7.58 -2.70 0.87
C LEU A 14 -9.02 -2.22 0.66
N ARG A 15 -9.39 -1.11 1.29
CA ARG A 15 -10.72 -0.49 1.15
C ARG A 15 -10.65 0.80 0.36
N LYS A 16 -11.82 1.21 -0.17
CA LYS A 16 -12.02 2.42 -0.99
C LYS A 16 -11.30 2.45 -2.35
N LEU A 17 -10.77 1.32 -2.83
CA LEU A 17 -10.16 1.26 -4.17
C LEU A 17 -11.16 1.62 -5.30
N SER A 18 -12.46 1.43 -5.08
CA SER A 18 -13.53 1.76 -6.04
C SER A 18 -13.93 3.23 -6.07
N THR A 19 -13.45 4.08 -5.14
CA THR A 19 -13.79 5.52 -5.11
C THR A 19 -12.88 6.35 -6.03
N PHE A 20 -12.36 5.71 -7.08
CA PHE A 20 -11.39 6.32 -7.96
C PHE A 20 -12.05 7.29 -8.93
N LEU A 21 -11.30 8.32 -9.31
CA LEU A 21 -11.62 9.24 -10.38
C LEU A 21 -10.65 9.00 -11.54
N ILE A 22 -11.15 9.09 -12.77
CA ILE A 22 -10.31 9.05 -13.96
C ILE A 22 -10.01 10.50 -14.37
N ASP A 23 -8.75 10.91 -14.19
CA ASP A 23 -8.31 12.25 -14.57
C ASP A 23 -8.13 12.39 -16.08
N ARG A 24 -7.65 11.31 -16.72
CA ARG A 24 -7.43 11.24 -18.17
C ARG A 24 -7.47 9.80 -18.63
N ALA A 25 -8.10 9.55 -19.77
CA ALA A 25 -7.98 8.30 -20.51
C ALA A 25 -7.58 8.60 -21.97
N LYS A 26 -6.69 7.78 -22.52
CA LYS A 26 -6.27 7.83 -23.92
C LYS A 26 -6.32 6.42 -24.50
N LEU A 27 -6.97 6.30 -25.65
CA LEU A 27 -6.97 5.09 -26.47
C LEU A 27 -6.22 5.40 -27.77
N SER A 28 -5.33 4.52 -28.17
CA SER A 28 -4.71 4.54 -29.49
C SER A 28 -5.07 3.24 -30.22
N LEU A 29 -5.56 3.36 -31.45
CA LEU A 29 -5.91 2.20 -32.29
C LEU A 29 -4.79 1.82 -33.27
N ILE A 30 -3.93 2.78 -33.64
CA ILE A 30 -2.79 2.55 -34.54
C ILE A 30 -1.73 1.70 -33.84
N SER A 31 -1.39 2.09 -32.61
CA SER A 31 -0.68 1.26 -31.65
C SER A 31 -1.69 0.91 -30.56
N PRO A 32 -2.21 -0.34 -30.48
CA PRO A 32 -3.30 -0.69 -29.58
C PRO A 32 -2.90 -0.48 -28.13
N THR A 33 -3.10 0.72 -27.61
CA THR A 33 -2.69 1.08 -26.24
C THR A 33 -3.82 1.82 -25.54
N ILE A 34 -3.94 1.53 -24.24
CA ILE A 34 -4.83 2.23 -23.33
C ILE A 34 -3.96 2.84 -22.25
N SER A 35 -4.08 4.15 -22.06
CA SER A 35 -3.43 4.85 -20.96
C SER A 35 -4.46 5.56 -20.09
N VAL A 36 -4.38 5.39 -18.78
CA VAL A 36 -5.33 5.95 -17.82
C VAL A 36 -4.58 6.58 -16.65
N ASN A 37 -4.92 7.81 -16.30
CA ASN A 37 -4.56 8.44 -15.04
C ASN A 37 -5.73 8.31 -14.07
N ILE A 38 -5.47 7.71 -12.93
CA ILE A 38 -6.45 7.40 -11.89
C ILE A 38 -6.04 8.15 -10.63
N PHE A 39 -7.00 8.77 -9.96
CA PHE A 39 -6.84 9.39 -8.66
C PHE A 39 -7.74 8.72 -7.63
N ILE A 40 -7.19 8.35 -6.48
CA ILE A 40 -7.92 7.85 -5.32
C ILE A 40 -7.62 8.78 -4.15
N SER A 41 -8.65 9.43 -3.62
CA SER A 41 -8.49 10.42 -2.56
C SER A 41 -7.96 9.81 -1.27
N GLU A 42 -8.45 8.64 -0.90
CA GLU A 42 -8.09 7.94 0.33
C GLU A 42 -8.21 6.42 0.14
N ILE A 43 -7.15 5.68 0.49
CA ILE A 43 -7.13 4.21 0.54
C ILE A 43 -6.87 3.82 2.00
N PHE A 44 -7.67 2.88 2.50
CA PHE A 44 -7.40 2.26 3.80
C PHE A 44 -6.76 0.89 3.59
N VAL A 45 -5.68 0.67 4.31
CA VAL A 45 -4.90 -0.56 4.33
C VAL A 45 -4.97 -1.11 5.75
N ILE A 46 -5.45 -2.33 5.90
CA ILE A 46 -5.46 -3.04 7.18
C ILE A 46 -4.62 -4.30 6.99
N GLN A 47 -3.64 -4.51 7.86
CA GLN A 47 -2.77 -5.68 7.80
C GLN A 47 -2.50 -6.23 9.20
N ALA A 48 -2.60 -7.54 9.39
CA ALA A 48 -2.12 -8.19 10.60
C ALA A 48 -0.59 -8.36 10.56
N ILE A 49 0.11 -8.02 11.64
CA ILE A 49 1.55 -8.24 11.76
C ILE A 49 1.80 -9.23 12.91
N THR A 50 2.60 -10.25 12.64
CA THR A 50 3.18 -11.11 13.68
C THR A 50 4.64 -10.74 13.84
N THR A 51 5.01 -10.13 14.96
CA THR A 51 6.40 -9.75 15.23
C THR A 51 7.10 -10.88 16.00
N TYR A 52 8.16 -11.47 15.44
CA TYR A 52 9.00 -12.42 16.18
C TYR A 52 10.07 -11.66 16.99
N PRO A 53 10.24 -11.95 18.29
CA PRO A 53 11.30 -11.30 19.07
C PRO A 53 12.67 -11.74 18.55
N ALA A 54 13.45 -10.80 18.02
CA ALA A 54 14.88 -11.00 17.86
C ALA A 54 15.50 -11.05 19.26
N TYR A 55 16.31 -12.09 19.52
CA TYR A 55 17.04 -12.35 20.77
C TYR A 55 17.81 -11.10 21.24
N CYS A 56 17.19 -10.28 22.09
CA CYS A 56 17.86 -9.26 22.89
C CYS A 56 16.97 -8.90 24.08
N ASP A 57 17.41 -9.29 25.28
CA ASP A 57 16.72 -9.16 26.57
C ASP A 57 16.43 -7.72 27.04
N MET A 58 16.58 -6.70 26.19
CA MET A 58 16.38 -5.31 26.63
C MET A 58 14.98 -4.78 26.38
N TYR A 59 14.27 -5.18 25.32
CA TYR A 59 12.87 -4.79 25.12
C TYR A 59 12.15 -5.82 24.22
N PRO A 60 11.24 -6.65 24.75
CA PRO A 60 10.42 -7.50 23.90
C PRO A 60 9.48 -6.60 23.09
N LEU A 61 9.75 -6.44 21.79
CA LEU A 61 8.78 -5.94 20.81
C LEU A 61 7.68 -7.01 20.65
N ARG A 62 6.83 -7.12 21.67
CA ARG A 62 5.63 -7.95 21.64
C ARG A 62 4.50 -7.08 21.13
N ASP A 63 4.27 -7.10 19.83
CA ASP A 63 2.99 -6.65 19.29
C ASP A 63 2.48 -7.62 18.22
N ALA A 64 1.28 -8.11 18.50
CA ALA A 64 0.41 -8.91 17.65
C ALA A 64 -0.93 -8.14 17.51
N GLY A 65 -0.86 -6.93 16.95
CA GLY A 65 -2.00 -6.04 16.75
C GLY A 65 -2.14 -5.63 15.29
N PRO A 66 -3.35 -5.26 14.84
CA PRO A 66 -3.57 -4.80 13.47
C PRO A 66 -2.80 -3.50 13.20
N PHE A 67 -2.17 -3.45 12.03
CA PHE A 67 -1.56 -2.26 11.46
C PHE A 67 -2.57 -1.60 10.52
N GLU A 68 -2.98 -0.38 10.85
CA GLU A 68 -3.88 0.39 10.00
C GLU A 68 -3.12 1.53 9.33
N THR A 69 -3.26 1.64 8.02
CA THR A 69 -2.64 2.70 7.24
C THR A 69 -3.66 3.40 6.35
N THR A 70 -3.61 4.72 6.35
CA THR A 70 -4.39 5.57 5.46
C THR A 70 -3.44 6.20 4.44
N VAL A 71 -3.60 5.86 3.17
CA VAL A 71 -2.88 6.51 2.06
C VAL A 71 -3.77 7.61 1.48
N ARG A 72 -3.23 8.81 1.31
CA ARG A 72 -3.98 9.97 0.81
C ARG A 72 -3.41 10.50 -0.50
N GLY A 73 -4.32 10.88 -1.38
CA GLY A 73 -4.01 11.46 -2.67
C GLY A 73 -3.19 10.53 -3.55
N PHE A 74 -3.62 9.27 -3.66
CA PHE A 74 -2.96 8.25 -4.47
C PHE A 74 -3.25 8.52 -5.95
N ARG A 75 -2.22 8.62 -6.78
CA ARG A 75 -2.32 8.80 -8.22
C ARG A 75 -1.62 7.63 -8.91
N VAL A 76 -2.27 7.06 -9.90
CA VAL A 76 -1.74 5.97 -10.70
C VAL A 76 -1.82 6.34 -12.17
N TYR A 77 -0.71 6.16 -12.87
CA TYR A 77 -0.69 6.10 -14.32
C TYR A 77 -0.58 4.64 -14.73
N VAL A 78 -1.53 4.19 -15.55
CA VAL A 78 -1.51 2.87 -16.16
C VAL A 78 -1.35 3.04 -17.65
N ASN A 79 -0.43 2.31 -18.26
CA ASN A 79 -0.31 2.19 -19.70
C ASN A 79 -0.25 0.71 -20.08
N THR A 80 -1.18 0.27 -20.91
CA THR A 80 -1.21 -1.10 -21.41
C THR A 80 -1.18 -1.13 -22.92
N ALA A 81 -0.40 -2.06 -23.47
CA ALA A 81 -0.44 -2.41 -24.88
C ALA A 81 -1.21 -3.71 -25.08
N LEU A 82 -2.08 -3.72 -26.09
CA LEU A 82 -2.94 -4.82 -26.44
C LEU A 82 -2.42 -5.56 -27.67
N GLY A 83 -2.61 -6.86 -27.67
CA GLY A 83 -2.39 -7.74 -28.80
C GLY A 83 -3.67 -8.42 -29.24
N TYR A 84 -3.72 -8.80 -30.51
CA TYR A 84 -4.82 -9.57 -31.09
C TYR A 84 -4.24 -10.84 -31.73
N ALA A 85 -4.72 -11.99 -31.29
CA ALA A 85 -4.38 -13.29 -31.90
C ALA A 85 -5.65 -14.14 -32.11
N ARG A 86 -6.26 -14.62 -31.02
CA ARG A 86 -7.59 -15.28 -31.01
C ARG A 86 -8.59 -14.56 -30.09
N GLY A 87 -8.29 -13.30 -29.80
CA GLY A 87 -8.89 -12.48 -28.76
C GLY A 87 -7.94 -11.36 -28.37
N MET A 88 -8.48 -10.38 -27.65
CA MET A 88 -7.71 -9.28 -27.09
C MET A 88 -6.94 -9.78 -25.87
N HIS A 89 -5.63 -9.58 -25.84
CA HIS A 89 -4.79 -9.88 -24.69
C HIS A 89 -3.88 -8.70 -24.38
N MET A 90 -3.47 -8.60 -23.13
CA MET A 90 -2.50 -7.60 -22.70
C MET A 90 -1.10 -8.10 -23.04
N LYS A 91 -0.36 -7.33 -23.85
CA LYS A 91 1.05 -7.59 -24.20
C LYS A 91 2.01 -6.94 -23.22
N ARG A 92 1.66 -5.74 -22.74
CA ARG A 92 2.49 -4.95 -21.82
C ARG A 92 1.60 -4.21 -20.84
N PHE A 93 2.10 -4.04 -19.63
CA PHE A 93 1.46 -3.30 -18.55
C PHE A 93 2.55 -2.52 -17.81
N ASP A 94 2.52 -1.20 -17.97
CA ASP A 94 3.33 -0.26 -17.21
C ASP A 94 2.44 0.43 -16.18
N LEU A 95 2.93 0.51 -14.95
CA LEU A 95 2.25 1.18 -13.86
C LEU A 95 3.25 2.07 -13.12
N ASP A 96 2.91 3.35 -13.05
CA ASP A 96 3.60 4.33 -12.23
C ASP A 96 2.63 4.89 -11.21
N PHE A 97 3.10 5.17 -10.00
CA PHE A 97 2.24 5.73 -8.97
C PHE A 97 2.95 6.81 -8.15
N SER A 98 2.15 7.67 -7.54
CA SER A 98 2.58 8.63 -6.54
C SER A 98 1.52 8.78 -5.47
N LEU A 99 1.93 9.24 -4.30
CA LEU A 99 1.03 9.49 -3.19
C LEU A 99 1.44 10.77 -2.48
N ARG A 100 0.47 11.45 -1.87
CA ARG A 100 0.75 12.70 -1.17
C ARG A 100 1.21 12.43 0.26
N ALA A 101 0.56 11.51 0.95
CA ALA A 101 0.86 11.20 2.34
C ALA A 101 0.46 9.77 2.69
N ILE A 102 1.17 9.20 3.65
CA ILE A 102 0.83 7.95 4.33
C ILE A 102 0.69 8.30 5.80
N LYS A 103 -0.43 7.89 6.41
CA LYS A 103 -0.61 7.94 7.86
C LYS A 103 -0.70 6.52 8.38
N ILE A 104 0.24 6.18 9.24
CA ILE A 104 0.35 4.87 9.85
C ILE A 104 -0.19 4.96 11.28
N TYR A 105 -1.06 4.03 11.64
CA TYR A 105 -1.50 3.78 13.00
C TYR A 105 -1.08 2.38 13.39
N LEU A 106 -0.21 2.32 14.40
CA LEU A 106 0.21 1.06 15.01
C LEU A 106 -0.49 0.98 16.35
N GLU A 107 -1.52 0.15 16.45
CA GLU A 107 -2.15 -0.14 17.73
C GLU A 107 -1.16 -0.93 18.59
N ASN A 108 -1.02 -0.54 19.86
CA ASN A 108 -0.13 -1.15 20.86
C ASN A 108 1.38 -1.07 20.61
N PHE A 109 1.89 -0.40 19.57
CA PHE A 109 3.35 -0.31 19.30
C PHE A 109 4.21 -0.09 20.56
N MET A 110 5.03 -1.10 20.89
CA MET A 110 5.85 -1.22 22.09
C MET A 110 5.04 -1.33 23.40
N GLY A 111 3.95 -2.07 23.41
CA GLY A 111 3.13 -2.39 24.58
C GLY A 111 2.37 -1.20 25.19
N GLY A 112 2.10 -0.14 24.42
CA GLY A 112 1.30 1.02 24.86
C GLY A 112 1.90 1.88 25.99
N GLY A 113 3.13 1.59 26.41
CA GLY A 113 3.80 2.25 27.53
C GLY A 113 4.45 3.60 27.19
N LYS A 114 5.23 4.14 28.14
CA LYS A 114 5.96 5.42 28.02
C LYS A 114 6.83 5.54 26.75
N ILE A 115 7.31 4.43 26.20
CA ILE A 115 8.14 4.40 24.99
C ILE A 115 7.30 4.65 23.73
N GLY A 116 6.09 4.08 23.62
CA GLY A 116 5.15 4.37 22.53
C GLY A 116 4.71 5.85 22.51
N GLN A 117 4.54 6.46 23.70
CA GLN A 117 4.28 7.91 23.82
C GLN A 117 5.47 8.78 23.42
N LEU A 118 6.70 8.30 23.58
CA LEU A 118 7.91 9.04 23.22
C LEU A 118 8.12 9.05 21.69
N MET A 119 7.90 7.90 21.03
CA MET A 119 8.11 7.74 19.59
C MET A 119 6.97 8.34 18.75
N SER A 120 5.73 8.32 19.24
CA SER A 120 4.60 9.04 18.61
C SER A 120 4.74 10.57 18.64
N LYS A 121 5.72 11.09 19.42
CA LYS A 121 6.00 12.51 19.58
C LYS A 121 7.16 13.01 18.72
N VAL A 122 7.88 12.13 18.04
CA VAL A 122 8.91 12.52 17.08
C VAL A 122 8.20 12.89 15.78
N ARG A 123 8.09 14.20 15.58
CA ARG A 123 7.40 14.86 14.48
C ARG A 123 8.38 15.18 13.35
#